data_AF-A0AAV6G7X2-F1
#
_entry.id   AF-A0AAV6G7X2-F1
#
_cell.length_a   1.000
_cell.length_b   1.000
_cell.length_c   1.000
_cell.angle_alpha   90.00
_cell.angle_beta   90.00
_cell.angle_gamma   90.00
#
_symmetry.space_group_name_H-M   'P 1'
#
loop_
_entity.id
_entity.type
_entity.pdbx_description
1 polymer ?
#
loop_
_entity_poly.entity_id
_entity_poly.type
_entity_poly.pdbx_seq_one_letter_code
_entity_poly.pdbx_strand_id
1 'polypeptide(L)'
;MDTKGGVLRPVYGVCEENAAFFSSSPKGAAGGAVRQLVDAMTTIQEHARSLEPVVSGFAAIYHHFDFDPHIPANGYRSLVKLVRCCLLHIVHKGRYISTSRRSIFFRVAHNASEMEAYSNALCQLRALLYLAQRLLHDNSHGNLFFQEESGLSQSFMREYASMHKGCFYGRCLGFQFTPAIRPYLQTMAIGLVAFSENYRKHQSGIGVAASSLFTSGKYAIDPELRGSEYERITQNLDVHFWKSFWNITETEILAVRLRRR
;
A
#
# COMPACT_ATOMS: atom_id res chain seq x y z
N MET A 1 8.52 18.79 18.30
CA MET A 1 9.07 19.70 17.28
C MET A 1 9.71 18.85 16.21
N ASP A 2 9.03 18.68 15.07
CA ASP A 2 9.64 18.04 13.90
C ASP A 2 9.36 18.93 12.70
N THR A 3 10.44 19.29 12.04
CA THR A 3 10.54 20.40 11.09
C THR A 3 9.56 20.26 9.92
N LYS A 4 9.09 21.40 9.42
CA LYS A 4 8.21 21.57 8.25
C LYS A 4 8.73 20.93 6.92
N GLY A 5 9.77 20.08 6.95
CA GLY A 5 10.33 19.38 5.80
C GLY A 5 10.98 18.01 6.08
N GLY A 6 10.69 17.37 7.23
CA GLY A 6 11.48 16.27 7.78
C GLY A 6 11.77 15.05 6.87
N VAL A 7 10.85 14.68 5.97
CA VAL A 7 11.06 13.55 5.02
C VAL A 7 10.95 13.94 3.54
N LEU A 8 10.22 15.00 3.21
CA LEU A 8 9.98 15.42 1.82
C LEU A 8 11.25 15.96 1.14
N ARG A 9 12.08 16.73 1.86
CA ARG A 9 13.34 17.24 1.32
C ARG A 9 14.30 16.10 0.89
N PRO A 10 14.55 15.08 1.73
CA PRO A 10 15.27 13.89 1.29
C PRO A 10 14.69 13.20 0.05
N VAL A 11 13.35 13.17 -0.11
CA VAL A 11 12.69 12.57 -1.29
C VAL A 11 13.10 13.32 -2.56
N TYR A 12 12.98 14.65 -2.58
CA TYR A 12 13.39 15.44 -3.75
C TYR A 12 14.86 15.19 -4.12
N GLY A 13 15.76 15.20 -3.12
CA GLY A 13 17.18 14.97 -3.36
C GLY A 13 17.48 13.61 -3.98
N VAL A 14 16.94 12.51 -3.44
CA VAL A 14 17.20 11.17 -4.00
C VAL A 14 16.56 10.97 -5.38
N CYS A 15 15.39 11.57 -5.62
CA CYS A 15 14.69 11.42 -6.89
C CYS A 15 15.38 12.22 -8.00
N GLU A 16 15.74 13.47 -7.73
CA GLU A 16 16.44 14.34 -8.68
C GLU A 16 17.82 13.78 -9.04
N GLU A 17 18.61 13.37 -8.05
CA GLU A 17 19.96 12.83 -8.28
C GLU A 17 19.93 11.55 -9.13
N ASN A 18 19.00 10.64 -8.85
CA ASN A 18 18.89 9.41 -9.61
C ASN A 18 18.30 9.64 -11.00
N ALA A 19 17.26 10.48 -11.14
CA ALA A 19 16.72 10.82 -12.44
C ALA A 19 17.80 11.43 -13.34
N ALA A 20 18.56 12.41 -12.86
CA ALA A 20 19.65 13.05 -13.61
C ALA A 20 20.71 12.02 -14.06
N PHE A 21 21.15 11.15 -13.16
CA PHE A 21 22.13 10.10 -13.49
C PHE A 21 21.62 9.19 -14.61
N PHE A 22 20.41 8.64 -14.47
CA PHE A 22 19.88 7.67 -15.43
C PHE A 22 19.46 8.31 -16.77
N SER A 23 19.06 9.60 -16.76
CA SER A 23 18.76 10.37 -17.97
C SER A 23 20.01 10.78 -18.77
N SER A 24 21.19 10.83 -18.14
CA SER A 24 22.45 11.21 -18.79
C SER A 24 23.08 10.11 -19.66
N SER A 25 22.58 8.87 -19.59
CA SER A 25 23.06 7.76 -20.42
C SER A 25 22.72 7.97 -21.91
N PRO A 26 23.60 7.58 -22.85
CA PRO A 26 23.37 7.78 -24.28
C PRO A 26 22.02 7.21 -24.73
N LYS A 27 21.24 8.05 -25.44
CA LYS A 27 19.84 7.79 -25.87
C LYS A 27 19.63 6.51 -26.70
N GLY A 28 20.68 5.84 -27.15
CA GLY A 28 20.63 4.55 -27.85
C GLY A 28 20.66 3.31 -26.95
N ALA A 29 20.89 3.45 -25.63
CA ALA A 29 21.06 2.33 -24.69
C ALA A 29 20.17 2.42 -23.42
N ALA A 30 19.28 3.41 -23.33
CA ALA A 30 18.34 3.51 -22.22
C ALA A 30 17.25 2.42 -22.36
N GLY A 31 17.53 1.23 -21.83
CA GLY A 31 16.56 0.13 -21.80
C GLY A 31 15.27 0.54 -21.06
N GLY A 32 14.14 -0.13 -21.35
CA GLY A 32 12.82 0.23 -20.81
C GLY A 32 12.78 0.39 -19.28
N ALA A 33 13.56 -0.40 -18.55
CA ALA A 33 13.70 -0.30 -17.10
C ALA A 33 14.33 1.02 -16.61
N VAL A 34 15.27 1.59 -17.37
CA VAL A 34 15.90 2.89 -17.03
C VAL A 34 14.86 4.00 -17.16
N ARG A 35 14.09 3.99 -18.26
CA ARG A 35 13.00 4.94 -18.47
C ARG A 35 11.93 4.83 -17.38
N GLN A 36 11.47 3.62 -17.08
CA GLN A 36 10.52 3.35 -16.00
C GLN A 36 11.01 3.90 -14.66
N LEU A 37 12.30 3.73 -14.34
CA LEU A 37 12.87 4.26 -13.10
C LEU A 37 12.86 5.79 -13.06
N VAL A 38 13.24 6.45 -14.16
CA VAL A 38 13.21 7.92 -14.28
C VAL A 38 11.78 8.46 -14.17
N ASP A 39 10.83 7.82 -14.86
CA ASP A 39 9.43 8.19 -14.84
C ASP A 39 8.84 8.06 -13.42
N ALA A 40 9.17 6.97 -12.71
CA ALA A 40 8.77 6.77 -11.31
C ALA A 40 9.36 7.84 -10.38
N MET A 41 10.65 8.16 -10.52
CA MET A 41 11.32 9.20 -9.71
C MET A 41 10.72 10.59 -9.96
N THR A 42 10.33 10.89 -11.20
CA THR A 42 9.69 12.16 -11.56
C THR A 42 8.29 12.24 -10.97
N THR A 43 7.48 11.19 -11.15
CA THR A 43 6.12 11.09 -10.62
C THR A 43 6.09 11.19 -9.09
N ILE A 44 7.04 10.55 -8.40
CA ILE A 44 7.18 10.65 -6.95
C ILE A 44 7.40 12.10 -6.50
N GLN A 45 8.21 12.88 -7.22
CA GLN A 45 8.43 14.29 -6.88
C GLN A 45 7.15 15.11 -7.02
N GLU A 46 6.36 14.86 -8.06
CA GLU A 46 5.08 15.54 -8.26
C GLU A 46 4.07 15.21 -7.15
N HIS A 47 4.00 13.93 -6.76
CA HIS A 47 3.20 13.50 -5.62
C HIS A 47 3.68 14.12 -4.32
N ALA A 48 4.99 14.16 -4.06
CA ALA A 48 5.57 14.77 -2.88
C ALA A 48 5.22 16.27 -2.77
N ARG A 49 5.35 17.03 -3.88
CA ARG A 49 4.96 18.46 -3.92
C ARG A 49 3.49 18.67 -3.60
N SER A 50 2.63 17.81 -4.17
CA SER A 50 1.18 17.86 -3.92
C SER A 50 0.84 17.53 -2.45
N LEU A 51 1.56 16.58 -1.86
CA LEU A 51 1.29 16.07 -0.52
C LEU A 51 1.79 16.98 0.60
N GLU A 52 2.84 17.76 0.35
CA GLU A 52 3.48 18.64 1.33
C GLU A 52 2.49 19.59 2.06
N PRO A 53 1.66 20.39 1.38
CA PRO A 53 0.69 21.25 2.05
C PRO A 53 -0.41 20.44 2.75
N VAL A 54 -0.86 19.33 2.16
CA VAL A 54 -1.93 18.48 2.71
C VAL A 54 -1.50 17.82 4.01
N VAL A 55 -0.32 17.21 4.03
CA VAL A 55 0.28 16.58 5.22
C VAL A 55 0.53 17.62 6.31
N SER A 56 1.01 18.81 5.94
CA SER A 56 1.22 19.91 6.88
C SER A 56 -0.09 20.38 7.51
N GLY A 57 -1.14 20.51 6.71
CA GLY A 57 -2.49 20.85 7.17
C GLY A 57 -3.02 19.84 8.19
N PHE A 58 -2.98 18.53 7.87
CA PHE A 58 -3.41 17.50 8.83
C PHE A 58 -2.54 17.46 10.08
N ALA A 59 -1.22 17.57 9.95
CA ALA A 59 -0.32 17.54 11.09
C ALA A 59 -0.57 18.69 12.08
N ALA A 60 -1.14 19.81 11.61
CA ALA A 60 -1.49 20.94 12.45
C ALA A 60 -2.78 20.72 13.26
N ILE A 61 -3.65 19.77 12.90
CA ILE A 61 -5.01 19.67 13.48
C ILE A 61 -5.40 18.27 13.95
N TYR A 62 -4.73 17.22 13.47
CA TYR A 62 -5.10 15.81 13.72
C TYR A 62 -5.15 15.41 15.21
N HIS A 63 -4.60 16.24 16.10
CA HIS A 63 -4.52 15.98 17.53
C HIS A 63 -5.81 16.38 18.25
N HIS A 64 -6.62 17.26 17.64
CA HIS A 64 -7.97 17.56 18.12
C HIS A 64 -8.93 16.38 17.97
N PHE A 65 -8.55 15.35 17.22
CA PHE A 65 -9.34 14.15 16.96
C PHE A 65 -8.77 12.91 17.66
N ASP A 66 -7.69 13.06 18.45
CA ASP A 66 -7.18 11.96 19.24
C ASP A 66 -8.21 11.52 20.28
N PHE A 67 -8.23 10.23 20.60
CA PHE A 67 -9.15 9.65 21.58
C PHE A 67 -9.09 10.38 22.93
N ASP A 68 -7.87 10.67 23.41
CA ASP A 68 -7.59 11.57 24.52
C ASP A 68 -6.12 12.10 24.41
N PRO A 69 -5.70 13.10 25.22
CA PRO A 69 -4.34 13.67 25.16
C PRO A 69 -3.19 12.67 25.41
N HIS A 70 -3.45 11.53 26.05
CA HIS A 70 -2.49 10.46 26.32
C HIS A 70 -2.55 9.32 25.30
N ILE A 71 -3.65 9.20 24.56
CA ILE A 71 -3.88 8.17 23.54
C ILE A 71 -4.01 8.84 22.15
N PRO A 72 -2.86 9.09 21.48
CA PRO A 72 -2.83 9.72 20.15
C PRO A 72 -3.27 8.74 19.06
N ALA A 73 -4.58 8.47 18.99
CA ALA A 73 -5.17 7.48 18.10
C ALA A 73 -6.35 8.05 17.32
N ASN A 74 -6.16 8.26 16.02
CA ASN A 74 -7.22 8.61 15.07
C ASN A 74 -6.84 8.27 13.61
N GLY A 75 -7.84 8.35 12.72
CA GLY A 75 -7.68 8.04 11.29
C GLY A 75 -6.76 9.00 10.54
N TYR A 76 -6.85 10.32 10.80
CA TYR A 76 -6.00 11.32 10.16
C TYR A 76 -4.52 11.16 10.53
N ARG A 77 -4.23 10.90 11.82
CA ARG A 77 -2.88 10.58 12.30
C ARG A 77 -2.33 9.33 11.62
N SER A 78 -3.17 8.32 11.47
CA SER A 78 -2.79 7.08 10.79
C SER A 78 -2.48 7.31 9.31
N LEU A 79 -3.30 8.09 8.60
CA LEU A 79 -3.05 8.46 7.19
C LEU A 79 -1.75 9.25 7.01
N VAL A 80 -1.51 10.27 7.85
CA VAL A 80 -0.25 11.02 7.83
C VAL A 80 0.95 10.11 8.10
N LYS A 81 0.82 9.17 9.04
CA LYS A 81 1.87 8.17 9.33
C LYS A 81 2.12 7.26 8.13
N LEU A 82 1.09 6.78 7.44
CA LEU A 82 1.24 5.97 6.22
C LEU A 82 2.00 6.72 5.13
N VAL A 83 1.67 7.99 4.88
CA VAL A 83 2.42 8.81 3.91
C VAL A 83 3.89 8.93 4.30
N ARG A 84 4.18 9.21 5.57
CA ARG A 84 5.56 9.29 6.07
C ARG A 84 6.31 7.96 5.89
N CYS A 85 5.70 6.82 6.22
CA CYS A 85 6.31 5.51 6.02
C CYS A 85 6.61 5.23 4.54
N CYS A 86 5.71 5.61 3.63
CA CYS A 86 5.91 5.45 2.18
C CYS A 86 7.09 6.32 1.69
N LEU A 87 7.13 7.59 2.07
CA LEU A 87 8.22 8.51 1.73
C LEU A 87 9.57 8.06 2.31
N LEU A 88 9.60 7.55 3.55
CA LEU A 88 10.82 7.01 4.15
C LEU A 88 11.35 5.80 3.38
N HIS A 89 10.47 4.90 2.92
CA HIS A 89 10.88 3.76 2.09
C HIS A 89 11.45 4.23 0.75
N ILE A 90 10.80 5.21 0.09
CA ILE A 90 11.29 5.85 -1.13
C ILE A 90 12.69 6.42 -0.93
N VAL A 91 12.92 7.15 0.19
CA VAL A 91 14.25 7.71 0.52
C VAL A 91 15.28 6.60 0.70
N HIS A 92 14.96 5.57 1.48
CA HIS A 92 15.86 4.45 1.73
C HIS A 92 16.23 3.74 0.41
N LYS A 93 15.23 3.44 -0.42
CA LYS A 93 15.42 2.78 -1.71
C LYS A 93 16.19 3.66 -2.69
N GLY A 94 15.88 4.95 -2.76
CA GLY A 94 16.60 5.93 -3.58
C GLY A 94 18.08 6.03 -3.18
N ARG A 95 18.40 6.05 -1.88
CA ARG A 95 19.79 6.01 -1.41
C ARG A 95 20.50 4.71 -1.81
N TYR A 96 19.84 3.57 -1.66
CA TYR A 96 20.38 2.29 -2.14
C TYR A 96 20.72 2.36 -3.63
N ILE A 97 19.79 2.82 -4.47
CA ILE A 97 20.01 3.01 -5.90
C ILE A 97 21.22 3.91 -6.16
N SER A 98 21.30 5.06 -5.48
CA SER A 98 22.41 6.02 -5.63
C SER A 98 23.77 5.39 -5.37
N THR A 99 23.88 4.56 -4.32
CA THR A 99 25.12 3.86 -3.94
C THR A 99 25.45 2.65 -4.81
N SER A 100 24.43 1.97 -5.35
CA SER A 100 24.59 0.68 -6.05
C SER A 100 24.51 0.78 -7.57
N ARG A 101 24.05 1.90 -8.14
CA ARG A 101 23.78 2.08 -9.59
C ARG A 101 24.97 1.83 -10.54
N ARG A 102 26.21 1.83 -10.03
CA ARG A 102 27.43 1.54 -10.81
C ARG A 102 27.92 0.09 -10.66
N SER A 103 27.29 -0.70 -9.78
CA SER A 103 27.65 -2.10 -9.57
C SER A 103 27.19 -2.97 -10.74
N ILE A 104 28.02 -3.95 -11.11
CA ILE A 104 27.69 -4.96 -12.13
C ILE A 104 26.50 -5.84 -11.75
N PHE A 105 26.19 -5.96 -10.46
CA PHE A 105 25.05 -6.72 -9.95
C PHE A 105 23.78 -5.86 -9.80
N PHE A 106 23.82 -4.58 -10.21
CA PHE A 106 22.70 -3.67 -10.09
C PHE A 106 21.55 -4.06 -11.02
N ARG A 107 20.45 -4.53 -10.43
CA ARG A 107 19.25 -4.93 -11.17
C ARG A 107 18.35 -3.73 -11.40
N VAL A 108 18.59 -2.97 -12.47
CA VAL A 108 17.81 -1.76 -12.80
C VAL A 108 16.31 -2.06 -12.83
N ALA A 109 15.88 -3.12 -13.53
CA ALA A 109 14.47 -3.48 -13.65
C ALA A 109 13.79 -3.72 -12.30
N HIS A 110 14.43 -4.46 -11.40
CA HIS A 110 13.89 -4.72 -10.07
C HIS A 110 13.72 -3.43 -9.25
N ASN A 111 14.70 -2.53 -9.33
CA ASN A 111 14.64 -1.24 -8.64
C ASN A 111 13.58 -0.31 -9.26
N ALA A 112 13.43 -0.33 -10.58
CA ALA A 112 12.38 0.40 -11.29
C ALA A 112 10.99 -0.05 -10.84
N SER A 113 10.72 -1.36 -10.85
CA SER A 113 9.42 -1.91 -10.40
C SER A 113 9.12 -1.60 -8.92
N GLU A 114 10.13 -1.61 -8.05
CA GLU A 114 9.91 -1.24 -6.65
C GLU A 114 9.61 0.25 -6.49
N MET A 115 10.35 1.13 -7.16
CA MET A 115 10.09 2.58 -7.11
C MET A 115 8.73 2.93 -7.71
N GLU A 116 8.34 2.30 -8.82
CA GLU A 116 7.02 2.47 -9.42
C GLU A 116 5.90 2.00 -8.48
N ALA A 117 6.06 0.84 -7.82
CA ALA A 117 5.07 0.37 -6.87
C ALA A 117 4.86 1.35 -5.71
N TYR A 118 5.94 1.97 -5.19
CA TYR A 118 5.84 3.01 -4.16
C TYR A 118 5.31 4.34 -4.71
N SER A 119 5.56 4.67 -5.97
CA SER A 119 4.92 5.80 -6.66
C SER A 119 3.40 5.62 -6.71
N ASN A 120 2.94 4.43 -7.13
CA ASN A 120 1.52 4.07 -7.19
C ASN A 120 0.88 4.09 -5.80
N ALA A 121 1.55 3.55 -4.78
CA ALA A 121 1.08 3.62 -3.40
C ALA A 121 0.97 5.07 -2.91
N LEU A 122 1.95 5.92 -3.24
CA LEU A 122 1.92 7.35 -2.88
C LEU A 122 0.78 8.09 -3.59
N CYS A 123 0.49 7.76 -4.85
CA CYS A 123 -0.67 8.28 -5.59
C CYS A 123 -1.99 7.96 -4.86
N GLN A 124 -2.18 6.70 -4.46
CA GLN A 124 -3.39 6.27 -3.75
C GLN A 124 -3.48 6.87 -2.34
N LEU A 125 -2.37 7.00 -1.63
CA LEU A 125 -2.34 7.72 -0.35
C LEU A 125 -2.69 9.21 -0.50
N ARG A 126 -2.27 9.85 -1.60
CA ARG A 126 -2.68 11.23 -1.94
C ARG A 126 -4.18 11.32 -2.18
N ALA A 127 -4.75 10.38 -2.93
CA ALA A 127 -6.20 10.32 -3.15
C ALA A 127 -6.97 10.13 -1.82
N LEU A 128 -6.51 9.22 -0.95
CA LEU A 128 -7.07 9.02 0.39
C LEU A 128 -7.00 10.28 1.26
N LEU A 129 -5.90 11.04 1.19
CA LEU A 129 -5.78 12.30 1.94
C LEU A 129 -6.73 13.38 1.41
N TYR A 130 -6.92 13.50 0.09
CA TYR A 130 -7.90 14.44 -0.45
C TYR A 130 -9.33 14.07 -0.05
N LEU A 131 -9.63 12.78 -0.07
CA LEU A 131 -10.90 12.26 0.41
C LEU A 131 -11.09 12.55 1.91
N ALA A 132 -10.04 12.41 2.73
CA ALA A 132 -10.04 12.79 4.14
C ALA A 132 -10.18 14.31 4.37
N GLN A 133 -9.62 15.16 3.50
CA GLN A 133 -9.78 16.62 3.61
C GLN A 133 -11.23 17.03 3.36
N ARG A 134 -11.91 16.38 2.43
CA ARG A 134 -13.34 16.60 2.19
C ARG A 134 -14.17 16.20 3.40
N LEU A 135 -13.89 15.03 4.00
CA LEU A 135 -14.52 14.66 5.27
C LEU A 135 -14.33 15.73 6.34
N LEU A 136 -13.11 16.21 6.51
CA LEU A 136 -12.81 17.22 7.51
C LEU A 136 -13.58 18.54 7.27
N HIS A 137 -13.69 18.97 6.01
CA HIS A 137 -14.41 20.19 5.63
C HIS A 137 -15.93 20.05 5.82
N ASP A 138 -16.48 18.87 5.50
CA ASP A 138 -17.91 18.62 5.53
C ASP A 138 -18.43 18.27 6.94
N ASN A 139 -17.54 18.13 7.92
CA ASN A 139 -17.88 17.86 9.32
C ASN A 139 -17.63 19.09 10.21
N SER A 140 -18.49 19.26 11.20
CA SER A 140 -18.27 20.26 12.27
C SER A 140 -16.97 19.97 13.03
N HIS A 141 -16.29 21.02 13.49
CA HIS A 141 -15.01 20.90 14.19
C HIS A 141 -15.05 19.87 15.34
N GLY A 142 -14.04 18.99 15.38
CA GLY A 142 -13.90 17.96 16.41
C GLY A 142 -14.72 16.68 16.18
N ASN A 143 -15.61 16.65 15.17
CA ASN A 143 -16.37 15.46 14.84
C ASN A 143 -15.67 14.62 13.75
N LEU A 144 -15.49 13.33 14.05
CA LEU A 144 -15.00 12.32 13.11
C LEU A 144 -16.11 11.70 12.26
N PHE A 145 -17.37 11.88 12.67
CA PHE A 145 -18.54 11.27 12.07
C PHE A 145 -19.54 12.35 11.64
N PHE A 146 -20.20 12.12 10.50
CA PHE A 146 -21.29 12.97 10.02
C PHE A 146 -22.41 13.05 11.05
N GLN A 147 -22.91 14.27 11.29
CA GLN A 147 -23.96 14.54 12.29
C GLN A 147 -25.39 14.21 11.81
N GLU A 148 -25.61 13.73 10.58
CA GLU A 148 -26.95 13.43 10.06
C GLU A 148 -27.28 11.92 10.05
N GLU A 149 -28.57 11.61 10.22
CA GLU A 149 -29.18 10.28 10.11
C GLU A 149 -28.89 9.56 8.77
N SER A 150 -28.34 10.26 7.76
CA SER A 150 -28.00 9.71 6.44
C SER A 150 -26.66 8.96 6.38
N GLY A 151 -25.82 9.01 7.42
CA GLY A 151 -24.51 8.34 7.44
C GLY A 151 -23.48 8.91 6.45
N LEU A 152 -22.38 8.16 6.21
CA LEU A 152 -21.38 8.50 5.19
C LEU A 152 -22.07 8.66 3.82
N SER A 153 -21.86 9.79 3.13
CA SER A 153 -22.52 10.02 1.85
C SER A 153 -22.25 8.87 0.87
N GLN A 154 -23.29 8.42 0.16
CA GLN A 154 -23.16 7.39 -0.89
C GLN A 154 -22.06 7.74 -1.90
N SER A 155 -21.88 9.04 -2.18
CA SER A 155 -20.81 9.53 -3.06
C SER A 155 -19.41 9.26 -2.49
N PHE A 156 -19.20 9.49 -1.19
CA PHE A 156 -17.95 9.19 -0.49
C PHE A 156 -17.62 7.70 -0.55
N MET A 157 -18.61 6.85 -0.21
CA MET A 157 -18.43 5.41 -0.21
C MET A 157 -18.13 4.86 -1.61
N ARG A 158 -18.81 5.38 -2.63
CA ARG A 158 -18.56 5.02 -4.03
C ARG A 158 -17.14 5.39 -4.47
N GLU A 159 -16.68 6.59 -4.12
CA GLU A 159 -15.34 7.05 -4.45
C GLU A 159 -14.27 6.21 -3.76
N TYR A 160 -14.40 5.98 -2.44
CA TYR A 160 -13.51 5.10 -1.70
C TYR A 160 -13.49 3.66 -2.24
N ALA A 161 -14.66 3.13 -2.60
CA ALA A 161 -14.78 1.80 -3.18
C ALA A 161 -14.02 1.70 -4.52
N SER A 162 -14.08 2.75 -5.34
CA SER A 162 -13.41 2.82 -6.66
C SER A 162 -11.88 2.99 -6.60
N MET A 163 -11.32 3.37 -5.45
CA MET A 163 -9.86 3.52 -5.31
C MET A 163 -9.11 2.20 -5.50
N HIS A 164 -7.94 2.28 -6.14
CA HIS A 164 -7.09 1.14 -6.44
C HIS A 164 -6.30 0.70 -5.22
N LYS A 165 -6.71 -0.43 -4.63
CA LYS A 165 -6.12 -0.94 -3.38
C LYS A 165 -4.96 -1.91 -3.63
N GLY A 166 -4.84 -2.48 -4.83
CA GLY A 166 -3.87 -3.52 -5.15
C GLY A 166 -2.42 -3.09 -4.95
N CYS A 167 -2.12 -1.79 -5.13
CA CYS A 167 -0.80 -1.21 -4.91
C CYS A 167 -0.26 -1.48 -3.49
N PHE A 168 -1.13 -1.61 -2.48
CA PHE A 168 -0.73 -1.88 -1.09
C PHE A 168 -0.53 -3.36 -0.79
N TYR A 169 -1.03 -4.28 -1.62
CA TYR A 169 -1.00 -5.72 -1.35
C TYR A 169 0.01 -6.49 -2.24
N GLY A 170 0.64 -5.79 -3.18
CA GLY A 170 1.79 -6.28 -3.94
C GLY A 170 3.13 -6.06 -3.25
N ARG A 171 4.03 -5.30 -3.89
CA ARG A 171 5.38 -4.99 -3.36
C ARG A 171 5.35 -4.16 -2.07
N CYS A 172 4.33 -3.33 -1.90
CA CYS A 172 4.21 -2.43 -0.75
C CYS A 172 3.57 -3.10 0.49
N LEU A 173 3.30 -4.41 0.47
CA LEU A 173 2.59 -5.08 1.56
C LEU A 173 3.27 -4.88 2.92
N GLY A 174 2.54 -4.25 3.83
CA GLY A 174 2.98 -4.00 5.20
C GLY A 174 4.14 -3.00 5.31
N PHE A 175 4.30 -2.09 4.34
CA PHE A 175 5.37 -1.09 4.35
C PHE A 175 5.39 -0.23 5.62
N GLN A 176 4.22 -0.02 6.24
CA GLN A 176 4.02 0.78 7.45
C GLN A 176 4.40 0.08 8.75
N PHE A 177 4.61 -1.24 8.71
CA PHE A 177 4.91 -2.05 9.89
C PHE A 177 6.39 -2.42 9.97
N THR A 178 6.78 -2.92 11.15
CA THR A 178 8.11 -3.48 11.35
C THR A 178 8.32 -4.68 10.41
N PRO A 179 9.54 -4.89 9.88
CA PRO A 179 9.80 -5.99 8.94
C PRO A 179 9.41 -7.38 9.46
N ALA A 180 9.44 -7.58 10.79
CA ALA A 180 9.09 -8.84 11.44
C ALA A 180 7.64 -9.30 11.19
N ILE A 181 6.69 -8.38 10.97
CA ILE A 181 5.28 -8.77 10.70
C ILE A 181 5.03 -9.11 9.23
N ARG A 182 5.88 -8.65 8.31
CA ARG A 182 5.66 -8.76 6.86
C ARG A 182 5.48 -10.20 6.38
N PRO A 183 6.23 -11.21 6.87
CA PRO A 183 5.99 -12.60 6.49
C PRO A 183 4.57 -13.08 6.82
N TYR A 184 4.02 -12.68 7.98
CA TYR A 184 2.66 -13.04 8.37
C TYR A 184 1.62 -12.39 7.46
N LEU A 185 1.78 -11.08 7.17
CA LEU A 185 0.90 -10.37 6.25
C LEU A 185 0.96 -10.96 4.83
N GLN A 186 2.15 -11.35 4.36
CA GLN A 186 2.34 -12.02 3.08
C GLN A 186 1.61 -13.37 3.05
N THR A 187 1.76 -14.19 4.08
CA THR A 187 1.03 -15.47 4.20
C THR A 187 -0.48 -15.25 4.15
N MET A 188 -1.00 -14.24 4.86
CA MET A 188 -2.44 -13.92 4.81
C MET A 188 -2.89 -13.47 3.42
N ALA A 189 -2.14 -12.57 2.77
CA ALA A 189 -2.47 -12.09 1.44
C ALA A 189 -2.42 -13.20 0.38
N ILE A 190 -1.40 -14.05 0.42
CA ILE A 190 -1.25 -15.21 -0.46
C ILE A 190 -2.39 -16.21 -0.23
N GLY A 191 -2.66 -16.55 1.03
CA GLY A 191 -3.73 -17.48 1.40
C GLY A 191 -5.09 -16.99 0.95
N LEU A 192 -5.39 -15.70 1.13
CA LEU A 192 -6.64 -15.09 0.68
C LEU A 192 -6.80 -15.18 -0.84
N VAL A 193 -5.75 -14.80 -1.58
CA VAL A 193 -5.80 -14.80 -3.04
C VAL A 193 -5.92 -16.22 -3.58
N ALA A 194 -5.14 -17.16 -3.07
CA ALA A 194 -5.20 -18.58 -3.46
C ALA A 194 -6.57 -19.21 -3.14
N PHE A 195 -7.14 -18.90 -1.97
CA PHE A 195 -8.48 -19.37 -1.59
C PHE A 195 -9.54 -18.84 -2.57
N SER A 196 -9.44 -17.58 -2.99
CA SER A 196 -10.40 -16.98 -3.92
C SER A 196 -10.48 -17.68 -5.28
N GLU A 197 -9.35 -18.19 -5.79
CA GLU A 197 -9.31 -18.90 -7.06
C GLU A 197 -10.15 -20.18 -6.99
N ASN A 198 -10.10 -20.87 -5.86
CA ASN A 198 -10.84 -22.11 -5.64
C ASN A 198 -12.29 -21.86 -5.25
N TYR A 199 -12.55 -20.78 -4.51
CA TYR A 199 -13.92 -20.34 -4.19
C TYR A 199 -14.74 -20.08 -5.47
N ARG A 200 -14.16 -19.38 -6.46
CA ARG A 200 -14.83 -19.14 -7.75
C ARG A 200 -15.04 -20.42 -8.57
N LYS A 201 -14.15 -21.40 -8.43
CA LYS A 201 -14.24 -22.68 -9.16
C LYS A 201 -15.26 -23.65 -8.55
N HIS A 202 -15.71 -23.44 -7.32
CA HIS A 202 -16.55 -24.40 -6.58
C HIS A 202 -17.88 -23.80 -6.13
N GLN A 203 -18.66 -23.25 -7.08
CA GLN A 203 -20.13 -23.28 -6.98
C GLN A 203 -20.69 -24.72 -7.10
N SER A 204 -19.84 -25.73 -7.30
CA SER A 204 -20.17 -27.15 -7.28
C SER A 204 -19.13 -27.95 -6.46
N GLY A 205 -19.45 -28.27 -5.20
CA GLY A 205 -18.83 -29.39 -4.47
C GLY A 205 -17.80 -29.07 -3.38
N ILE A 206 -17.83 -29.91 -2.33
CA ILE A 206 -17.10 -29.88 -1.05
C ILE A 206 -15.61 -30.28 -1.25
N GLY A 207 -14.89 -29.57 -2.13
CA GLY A 207 -13.50 -29.89 -2.51
C GLY A 207 -12.46 -28.77 -2.26
N VAL A 208 -12.85 -27.68 -1.60
CA VAL A 208 -12.13 -26.38 -1.62
C VAL A 208 -10.84 -26.35 -0.77
N ALA A 209 -10.73 -27.17 0.27
CA ALA A 209 -9.66 -27.01 1.28
C ALA A 209 -8.30 -27.57 0.83
N ALA A 210 -8.26 -28.76 0.21
CA ALA A 210 -6.99 -29.48 0.00
C ALA A 210 -6.17 -29.01 -1.23
N SER A 211 -6.78 -28.32 -2.21
CA SER A 211 -6.09 -27.90 -3.45
C SER A 211 -5.51 -26.48 -3.38
N SER A 212 -5.93 -25.65 -2.41
CA SER A 212 -5.51 -24.24 -2.28
C SER A 212 -4.03 -24.02 -1.95
N LEU A 213 -3.37 -25.03 -1.38
CA LEU A 213 -1.94 -24.94 -1.05
C LEU A 213 -1.05 -25.02 -2.31
N PHE A 214 -1.49 -25.71 -3.38
CA PHE A 214 -0.69 -25.89 -4.60
C PHE A 214 -0.71 -24.68 -5.56
N THR A 215 -1.72 -23.80 -5.49
CA THR A 215 -1.81 -22.59 -6.34
C THR A 215 -1.20 -21.33 -5.72
N SER A 216 -0.73 -21.41 -4.46
CA SER A 216 -0.17 -20.29 -3.69
C SER A 216 1.19 -19.77 -4.20
N GLY A 217 1.98 -20.64 -4.83
CA GLY A 217 3.38 -20.36 -5.19
C GLY A 217 3.56 -19.17 -6.14
N LYS A 218 2.67 -19.01 -7.13
CA LYS A 218 2.75 -17.88 -8.08
C LYS A 218 2.56 -16.53 -7.40
N TYR A 219 1.71 -16.46 -6.37
CA TYR A 219 1.46 -15.22 -5.60
C TYR A 219 2.55 -14.89 -4.58
N ALA A 220 3.38 -15.87 -4.21
CA ALA A 220 4.58 -15.64 -3.43
C ALA A 220 5.70 -15.03 -4.28
N ILE A 221 5.83 -15.50 -5.52
CA ILE A 221 6.91 -15.12 -6.45
C ILE A 221 6.61 -13.81 -7.19
N ASP A 222 5.35 -13.61 -7.57
CA ASP A 222 4.90 -12.45 -8.36
C ASP A 222 4.05 -11.50 -7.48
N PRO A 223 4.67 -10.43 -6.92
CA PRO A 223 3.94 -9.48 -6.09
C PRO A 223 2.97 -8.60 -6.90
N GLU A 224 3.20 -8.38 -8.20
CA GLU A 224 2.27 -7.66 -9.07
C GLU A 224 0.98 -8.44 -9.21
N LEU A 225 1.08 -9.72 -9.58
CA LEU A 225 -0.06 -10.63 -9.70
C LEU A 225 -0.82 -10.76 -8.38
N ARG A 226 -0.10 -10.84 -7.25
CA ARG A 226 -0.74 -10.85 -5.93
C ARG A 226 -1.54 -9.58 -5.68
N GLY A 227 -0.98 -8.41 -5.97
CA GLY A 227 -1.65 -7.12 -5.78
C GLY A 227 -2.90 -6.98 -6.64
N SER A 228 -2.82 -7.33 -7.93
CA SER A 228 -3.96 -7.24 -8.86
C SER A 228 -5.09 -8.19 -8.49
N GLU A 229 -4.76 -9.43 -8.12
CA GLU A 229 -5.78 -10.38 -7.69
C GLU A 229 -6.40 -9.98 -6.35
N TYR A 230 -5.61 -9.46 -5.40
CA TYR A 230 -6.15 -8.94 -4.15
C TYR A 230 -7.19 -7.85 -4.39
N GLU A 231 -6.87 -6.89 -5.26
CA GLU A 231 -7.81 -5.83 -5.64
C GLU A 231 -9.09 -6.40 -6.24
N ARG A 232 -8.95 -7.30 -7.23
CA ARG A 232 -10.07 -7.98 -7.87
C ARG A 232 -10.97 -8.68 -6.85
N ILE A 233 -10.40 -9.36 -5.86
CA ILE A 233 -11.15 -10.06 -4.80
C ILE A 233 -11.91 -9.06 -3.95
N THR A 234 -11.23 -8.01 -3.46
CA THR A 234 -11.87 -7.02 -2.57
C THR A 234 -12.98 -6.21 -3.22
N GLN A 235 -12.98 -6.10 -4.55
CA GLN A 235 -14.03 -5.40 -5.31
C GLN A 235 -15.21 -6.30 -5.69
N ASN A 236 -15.04 -7.62 -5.75
CA ASN A 236 -16.02 -8.52 -6.39
C ASN A 236 -16.57 -9.63 -5.50
N LEU A 237 -16.02 -9.87 -4.31
CA LEU A 237 -16.46 -10.98 -3.46
C LEU A 237 -17.39 -10.54 -2.32
N ASP A 238 -18.36 -11.40 -2.03
CA ASP A 238 -19.42 -11.16 -1.07
C ASP A 238 -19.02 -11.49 0.39
N VAL A 239 -19.95 -11.23 1.31
CA VAL A 239 -19.76 -11.54 2.74
C VAL A 239 -19.59 -13.04 3.02
N HIS A 240 -20.15 -13.92 2.19
CA HIS A 240 -20.06 -15.36 2.36
C HIS A 240 -18.65 -15.86 2.09
N PHE A 241 -17.98 -15.31 1.08
CA PHE A 241 -16.57 -15.58 0.83
C PHE A 241 -15.71 -15.31 2.07
N TRP A 242 -15.85 -14.11 2.65
CA TRP A 242 -15.07 -13.72 3.83
C TRP A 242 -15.34 -14.64 5.02
N LYS A 243 -16.62 -14.98 5.26
CA LYS A 243 -16.99 -15.92 6.30
C LYS A 243 -16.35 -17.29 6.08
N SER A 244 -16.41 -17.82 4.86
CA SER A 244 -15.79 -19.11 4.52
C SER A 244 -14.27 -19.10 4.70
N PHE A 245 -13.59 -18.04 4.26
CA PHE A 245 -12.14 -17.90 4.40
C PHE A 245 -11.72 -17.90 5.88
N TRP A 246 -12.35 -17.08 6.71
CA TRP A 246 -12.01 -16.98 8.13
C TRP A 246 -12.34 -18.27 8.90
N ASN A 247 -13.44 -18.95 8.58
CA ASN A 247 -13.79 -20.23 9.18
C ASN A 247 -12.76 -21.34 8.88
N ILE A 248 -12.12 -21.32 7.71
CA ILE A 248 -11.05 -22.28 7.37
C ILE A 248 -9.83 -22.05 8.25
N THR A 249 -9.46 -20.79 8.48
CA THR A 249 -8.33 -20.48 9.37
C THR A 249 -8.58 -20.95 10.80
N GLU A 250 -9.82 -20.92 11.28
CA GLU A 250 -10.17 -21.48 12.60
C GLU A 250 -10.08 -23.01 12.63
N THR A 251 -10.52 -23.69 11.57
CA THR A 251 -10.62 -25.16 11.54
C THR A 251 -9.27 -25.85 11.27
N GLU A 252 -8.43 -25.32 10.38
CA GLU A 252 -7.12 -25.92 10.05
C GLU A 252 -6.04 -25.64 11.10
N ILE A 253 -6.07 -24.48 11.77
CA ILE A 253 -5.16 -24.19 12.91
C ILE A 253 -5.43 -25.15 14.07
N LEU A 254 -6.69 -25.55 14.28
CA LEU A 254 -7.06 -26.59 15.26
C LEU A 254 -6.60 -27.99 14.82
N ALA A 255 -6.69 -28.33 13.53
CA ALA A 255 -6.28 -29.64 13.01
C ALA A 255 -4.75 -29.88 13.08
N VAL A 256 -3.94 -28.84 12.85
CA VAL A 256 -2.47 -28.92 12.98
C VAL A 256 -2.04 -29.11 14.44
N ARG A 257 -2.78 -28.56 15.41
CA ARG A 257 -2.54 -28.78 16.85
C ARG A 257 -2.91 -30.19 17.31
N LEU A 258 -3.93 -30.81 16.70
CA LEU A 258 -4.35 -32.18 17.03
C LEU A 258 -3.46 -33.26 16.41
N ARG A 259 -2.71 -32.97 15.34
CA ARG A 259 -1.71 -33.89 14.75
C ARG A 259 -0.35 -33.88 15.46
N ARG A 260 -0.18 -33.06 16.50
CA ARG A 260 1.03 -33.02 17.35
C ARG A 260 0.79 -33.53 18.77
N ARG A 261 -0.28 -34.30 18.98
CA ARG A 261 -0.49 -35.12 20.19
C ARG A 261 -0.53 -36.59 19.81
#